data_AF-A0AAJ0A4R4-F1
#
_entry.id   AF-A0AAJ0A4R4-F1
#
_cell.length_a   1.000
_cell.length_b   1.000
_cell.length_c   1.000
_cell.angle_alpha   90.00
_cell.angle_beta   90.00
_cell.angle_gamma   90.00
#
_symmetry.space_group_name_H-M   'P 1'
#
loop_
_entity.id
_entity.type
_entity.pdbx_description
1 polymer ?
#
loop_
_entity_poly.entity_id
_entity_poly.type
_entity_poly.pdbx_seq_one_letter_code
_entity_poly.pdbx_strand_id
1 'polypeptide(L)'
;MEKFSQFRDKGSGISPFIPVKTALSPVSSIFHTFLFFIRLPLFLTYAATYFLFLQHLCPFLPVAVRKVLLWGMMGIPGIWWVDLQLDGVRRGTLADQPPQRFPHPGSVIAANFTSPIDAVYLAAIFDPIFTISYPNTRSVERISLLRAVFYALSPVRFAPSPSNRKLTDLAALQTRYPDRVVAVFPEGGTTNGKGVLPFTPSLLAVSPEVHIFPVSIRYTPADVTTPIPGRWFKFLWDLLSRPTTCIRVRVAESILNSSAAQTNGVSSSVAAGETAQRRIGAGGGDAPALSIEEQRVLDKVGEALARLCRNKRVGLTLRDKSAFIEVWNGRK
;
A
#
# COMPACT_ATOMS: atom_id res chain seq x y z
N MET A 1 -9.19 -20.79 19.15
CA MET A 1 -8.42 -19.67 18.54
C MET A 1 -6.91 -19.92 18.50
N GLU A 2 -6.43 -21.07 19.00
CA GLU A 2 -4.99 -21.35 19.18
C GLU A 2 -4.23 -21.57 17.87
N LYS A 3 -4.87 -22.15 16.84
CA LYS A 3 -4.26 -22.41 15.52
C LYS A 3 -3.72 -21.17 14.81
N PHE A 4 -4.25 -19.97 15.11
CA PHE A 4 -3.79 -18.71 14.52
C PHE A 4 -2.90 -17.90 15.44
N SER A 5 -2.65 -18.37 16.67
CA SER A 5 -1.76 -17.74 17.64
C SER A 5 -0.31 -17.69 17.12
N GLN A 6 0.09 -18.67 16.30
CA GLN A 6 1.41 -18.70 15.66
C GLN A 6 1.64 -17.53 14.69
N PHE A 7 0.57 -16.99 14.09
CA PHE A 7 0.62 -15.84 13.17
C PHE A 7 0.38 -14.50 13.89
N ARG A 8 0.63 -14.50 15.21
CA ARG A 8 0.68 -13.32 16.05
C ARG A 8 2.15 -12.97 16.26
N ASP A 9 2.48 -11.72 16.01
CA ASP A 9 3.84 -11.22 16.25
C ASP A 9 4.18 -11.37 17.74
N LYS A 10 5.28 -12.05 18.07
CA LYS A 10 5.65 -12.39 19.45
C LYS A 10 5.98 -11.15 20.30
N GLY A 11 6.54 -10.10 19.67
CA GLY A 11 6.92 -8.87 20.36
C GLY A 11 5.73 -7.93 20.58
N SER A 12 4.92 -7.68 19.55
CA SER A 12 3.82 -6.71 19.63
C SER A 12 2.47 -7.33 20.01
N GLY A 13 2.32 -8.65 19.88
CA GLY A 13 1.04 -9.33 20.07
C GLY A 13 0.01 -8.98 19.00
N ILE A 14 0.42 -8.50 17.82
CA ILE A 14 -0.50 -8.09 16.75
C ILE A 14 -0.61 -9.22 15.70
N SER A 15 -1.82 -9.45 15.20
CA SER A 15 -2.07 -10.38 14.09
C SER A 15 -2.48 -9.60 12.83
N PRO A 16 -1.54 -9.30 11.92
CA PRO A 16 -1.78 -8.44 10.75
C PRO A 16 -2.57 -9.11 9.62
N PHE A 17 -2.72 -10.44 9.66
CA PHE A 17 -3.38 -11.21 8.60
C PHE A 17 -4.82 -11.60 8.92
N ILE A 18 -5.25 -11.42 10.18
CA ILE A 18 -6.61 -11.77 10.61
C ILE A 18 -7.58 -10.68 10.14
N PRO A 19 -8.63 -11.02 9.35
CA PRO A 19 -9.63 -10.05 8.92
C PRO A 19 -10.32 -9.39 10.11
N VAL A 20 -10.54 -8.08 10.00
CA VAL A 20 -11.33 -7.35 10.98
C VAL A 20 -12.80 -7.63 10.71
N LYS A 21 -13.55 -8.05 11.73
CA LYS A 21 -14.99 -8.20 11.66
C LYS A 21 -15.63 -7.06 12.44
N THR A 22 -16.52 -6.34 11.79
CA THR A 22 -17.39 -5.36 12.45
C THR A 22 -18.72 -6.06 12.73
N ALA A 23 -19.14 -6.08 14.00
CA ALA A 23 -20.42 -6.69 14.38
C ALA A 23 -21.59 -5.96 13.70
N LEU A 24 -22.57 -6.73 13.23
CA LEU A 24 -23.80 -6.22 12.62
C LEU A 24 -24.98 -6.63 13.50
N SER A 25 -25.84 -5.66 13.82
CA SER A 25 -27.15 -5.97 14.41
C SER A 25 -28.03 -6.66 13.35
N PRO A 26 -28.89 -7.63 13.72
CA PRO A 26 -29.78 -8.31 12.77
C PRO A 26 -30.64 -7.35 11.93
N VAL A 27 -31.14 -6.27 12.55
CA VAL A 27 -31.93 -5.23 11.87
C VAL A 27 -31.09 -4.47 10.85
N SER A 28 -29.83 -4.16 11.20
CA SER A 28 -28.87 -3.53 10.28
C SER A 28 -28.54 -4.44 9.10
N SER A 29 -28.57 -5.76 9.28
CA SER A 29 -28.27 -6.71 8.21
C SER A 29 -29.28 -6.64 7.07
N ILE A 30 -30.57 -6.42 7.35
CA ILE A 30 -31.60 -6.29 6.30
C ILE A 30 -31.33 -5.05 5.46
N PHE A 31 -31.07 -3.92 6.11
CA PHE A 31 -30.74 -2.67 5.43
C PHE A 31 -29.45 -2.78 4.59
N HIS A 32 -28.44 -3.48 5.12
CA HIS A 32 -27.19 -3.73 4.42
C HIS A 32 -27.36 -4.61 3.18
N THR A 33 -28.20 -5.65 3.28
CA THR A 33 -28.57 -6.49 2.13
C THR A 33 -29.28 -5.68 1.06
N PHE A 34 -30.24 -4.83 1.46
CA PHE A 34 -30.95 -3.95 0.54
C PHE A 34 -30.00 -2.97 -0.18
N LEU A 35 -29.12 -2.29 0.56
CA LEU A 35 -28.11 -1.41 -0.01
C LEU A 35 -27.18 -2.14 -0.98
N PHE A 36 -26.75 -3.35 -0.62
CA PHE A 36 -25.90 -4.17 -1.46
C PHE A 36 -26.54 -4.48 -2.82
N PHE A 37 -27.81 -4.91 -2.85
CA PHE A 37 -28.49 -5.25 -4.10
C PHE A 37 -28.73 -4.03 -5.00
N ILE A 38 -28.91 -2.84 -4.44
CA ILE A 38 -29.06 -1.61 -5.23
C ILE A 38 -27.71 -1.13 -5.76
N ARG A 39 -26.67 -1.12 -4.91
CA ARG A 39 -25.37 -0.57 -5.27
C ARG A 39 -24.53 -1.52 -6.12
N LEU A 40 -24.71 -2.83 -6.01
CA LEU A 40 -23.94 -3.82 -6.79
C LEU A 40 -24.09 -3.64 -8.30
N PRO A 41 -25.31 -3.59 -8.90
CA PRO A 41 -25.45 -3.39 -10.33
C PRO A 41 -24.92 -2.02 -10.77
N LEU A 42 -25.15 -0.97 -9.98
CA LEU A 42 -24.63 0.38 -10.26
C LEU A 42 -23.09 0.41 -10.24
N PHE A 43 -22.48 -0.21 -9.23
CA PHE A 43 -21.03 -0.26 -9.11
C PHE A 43 -20.40 -1.08 -10.23
N LEU A 44 -20.98 -2.25 -10.55
CA LEU A 44 -20.43 -3.13 -11.57
C LEU A 44 -20.56 -2.53 -12.96
N THR A 45 -21.70 -1.92 -13.29
CA THR A 45 -21.90 -1.22 -14.56
C THR A 45 -20.96 -0.02 -14.69
N TYR A 46 -20.80 0.77 -13.63
CA TYR A 46 -19.87 1.90 -13.62
C TYR A 46 -18.41 1.43 -13.77
N ALA A 47 -17.99 0.45 -12.99
CA ALA A 47 -16.63 -0.10 -13.04
C ALA A 47 -16.33 -0.73 -14.41
N ALA A 48 -17.27 -1.49 -14.97
CA ALA A 48 -17.13 -2.06 -16.31
C ALA A 48 -17.01 -0.95 -17.37
N THR A 49 -17.87 0.08 -17.31
CA THR A 49 -17.80 1.22 -18.22
C THR A 49 -16.47 1.96 -18.09
N TYR A 50 -16.00 2.14 -16.86
CA TYR A 50 -14.74 2.80 -16.57
C TYR A 50 -13.53 2.05 -17.16
N PHE A 51 -13.41 0.75 -16.87
CA PHE A 51 -12.25 -0.02 -17.30
C PHE A 51 -12.30 -0.48 -18.76
N LEU A 52 -13.49 -0.73 -19.34
CA LEU A 52 -13.62 -1.21 -20.72
C LEU A 52 -13.69 -0.10 -21.76
N PHE A 53 -14.19 1.09 -21.41
CA PHE A 53 -14.38 2.17 -22.36
C PHE A 53 -13.57 3.41 -21.96
N LEU A 54 -13.79 3.94 -20.76
CA LEU A 54 -13.17 5.19 -20.33
C LEU A 54 -11.65 5.07 -20.13
N GLN A 55 -11.12 3.90 -19.79
CA GLN A 55 -9.67 3.70 -19.69
C GLN A 55 -8.98 3.84 -21.06
N HIS A 56 -9.61 3.41 -22.15
CA HIS A 56 -9.07 3.56 -23.50
C HIS A 56 -9.16 4.99 -24.01
N LEU A 57 -10.17 5.73 -23.54
CA LEU A 57 -10.36 7.15 -23.86
C LEU A 57 -9.56 8.09 -22.93
N CYS A 58 -9.15 7.60 -21.75
CA CYS A 58 -8.40 8.34 -20.74
C CYS A 58 -7.12 9.04 -21.20
N PRO A 59 -6.35 8.56 -22.21
CA PRO A 59 -5.20 9.30 -22.73
C PRO A 59 -5.59 10.63 -23.37
N PHE A 60 -6.84 10.76 -23.84
CA PHE A 60 -7.37 11.95 -24.52
C PHE A 60 -8.18 12.85 -23.59
N LEU A 61 -8.55 12.39 -22.38
CA LEU A 61 -9.34 13.17 -21.43
C LEU A 61 -8.44 14.04 -20.54
N PRO A 62 -8.90 15.26 -20.17
CA PRO A 62 -8.21 16.07 -19.17
C PRO A 62 -8.05 15.33 -17.84
N VAL A 63 -6.92 15.55 -17.16
CA VAL A 63 -6.61 14.91 -15.86
C VAL A 63 -7.71 15.15 -14.82
N ALA A 64 -8.32 16.34 -14.82
CA ALA A 64 -9.44 16.67 -13.93
C ALA A 64 -10.64 15.73 -14.12
N VAL A 65 -11.01 15.42 -15.36
CA VAL A 65 -12.14 14.52 -15.65
C VAL A 65 -11.83 13.10 -15.17
N ARG A 66 -10.60 12.61 -15.40
CA ARG A 66 -10.16 11.31 -14.88
C ARG A 66 -10.31 11.23 -13.36
N LYS A 67 -9.90 12.28 -12.64
CA LYS A 67 -10.04 12.35 -11.18
C LYS A 67 -11.51 12.34 -10.75
N VAL A 68 -12.38 13.11 -11.41
CA VAL A 68 -13.81 13.14 -11.11
C VAL A 68 -14.46 11.77 -11.32
N LEU A 69 -14.11 11.05 -12.40
CA LEU A 69 -14.61 9.71 -12.65
C LEU A 69 -14.17 8.71 -11.56
N LEU A 70 -12.91 8.77 -11.12
CA LEU A 70 -12.41 7.94 -10.04
C LEU A 70 -13.09 8.26 -8.69
N TRP A 71 -13.37 9.54 -8.43
CA TRP A 71 -14.17 9.95 -7.28
C TRP A 71 -15.61 9.43 -7.36
N GLY A 72 -16.23 9.46 -8.55
CA GLY A 72 -17.53 8.84 -8.80
C GLY A 72 -17.53 7.34 -8.47
N MET A 73 -16.48 6.62 -8.87
CA MET A 73 -16.32 5.20 -8.55
C MET A 73 -16.24 4.92 -7.04
N MET A 74 -15.62 5.81 -6.27
CA MET A 74 -15.57 5.73 -4.80
C MET A 74 -16.88 6.19 -4.14
N GLY A 75 -17.62 7.10 -4.75
CA GLY A 75 -18.91 7.59 -4.23
C GLY A 75 -20.00 6.52 -4.18
N ILE A 76 -20.05 5.62 -5.17
CA ILE A 76 -21.04 4.53 -5.26
C ILE A 76 -21.05 3.62 -4.01
N PRO A 77 -19.92 3.10 -3.51
CA PRO A 77 -19.88 2.31 -2.27
C PRO A 77 -20.06 3.13 -0.99
N GLY A 78 -20.33 4.44 -1.06
CA GLY A 78 -20.55 5.26 0.13
C GLY A 78 -19.26 5.87 0.70
N ILE A 79 -18.19 5.98 -0.09
CA ILE A 79 -16.96 6.66 0.32
C ILE A 79 -17.04 8.15 -0.06
N TRP A 80 -17.78 8.91 0.74
CA TRP A 80 -17.96 10.36 0.55
C TRP A 80 -17.01 11.19 1.43
N TRP A 81 -16.52 10.58 2.51
CA TRP A 81 -15.78 11.29 3.55
C TRP A 81 -14.32 10.85 3.55
N VAL A 82 -13.46 11.72 3.03
CA VAL A 82 -12.00 11.56 3.12
C VAL A 82 -11.43 12.63 4.04
N ASP A 83 -10.83 12.19 5.14
CA ASP A 83 -10.14 13.06 6.09
C ASP A 83 -8.64 12.99 5.80
N LEU A 84 -8.14 13.98 5.04
CA LEU A 84 -6.72 14.14 4.73
C LEU A 84 -6.03 14.97 5.82
N GLN A 85 -5.00 14.42 6.45
CA GLN A 85 -4.22 15.07 7.50
C GLN A 85 -2.74 15.01 7.14
N LEU A 86 -2.05 16.12 7.35
CA LEU A 86 -0.59 16.18 7.23
C LEU A 86 0.00 16.08 8.63
N ASP A 87 1.05 15.29 8.75
CA ASP A 87 1.66 15.00 10.03
C ASP A 87 2.36 16.23 10.63
N GLY A 88 2.19 16.44 11.93
CA GLY A 88 2.71 17.62 12.63
C GLY A 88 1.96 18.93 12.37
N VAL A 89 0.86 18.92 11.60
CA VAL A 89 0.08 20.13 11.26
C VAL A 89 -1.29 20.09 11.94
N ARG A 90 -1.73 21.22 12.51
CA ARG A 90 -3.07 21.35 13.10
C ARG A 90 -4.14 21.30 12.00
N ARG A 91 -5.29 20.71 12.31
CA ARG A 91 -6.43 20.62 11.38
C ARG A 91 -6.90 22.02 11.02
N GLY A 92 -6.91 22.37 9.74
CA GLY A 92 -7.35 23.68 9.22
C GLY A 92 -6.24 24.53 8.60
N THR A 93 -4.97 24.31 8.96
CA THR A 93 -3.81 25.07 8.43
C THR A 93 -3.14 24.38 7.23
N LEU A 94 -3.81 23.39 6.63
CA LEU A 94 -3.30 22.58 5.52
C LEU A 94 -3.00 23.42 4.26
N ALA A 95 -3.86 24.40 3.97
CA ALA A 95 -3.70 25.28 2.81
C ALA A 95 -2.51 26.25 2.96
N ASP A 96 -2.11 26.55 4.20
CA ASP A 96 -1.03 27.49 4.52
C ASP A 96 0.35 26.83 4.57
N GLN A 97 0.41 25.50 4.43
CA GLN A 97 1.68 24.77 4.44
C GLN A 97 2.38 24.86 3.08
N PRO A 98 3.73 24.85 3.06
CA PRO A 98 4.46 24.86 1.82
C PRO A 98 4.11 23.63 0.97
N PRO A 99 3.91 23.79 -0.35
CA PRO A 99 3.49 22.71 -1.24
C PRO A 99 4.48 21.54 -1.28
N GLN A 100 5.73 21.78 -0.88
CA GLN A 100 6.80 20.79 -0.75
C GLN A 100 6.53 19.72 0.31
N ARG A 101 5.67 19.97 1.31
CA ARG A 101 5.27 18.95 2.31
C ARG A 101 4.29 17.93 1.76
N PHE A 102 3.73 18.16 0.57
CA PHE A 102 2.81 17.26 -0.08
C PHE A 102 3.51 16.51 -1.22
N PRO A 103 3.09 15.28 -1.56
CA PRO A 103 3.65 14.56 -2.69
C PRO A 103 3.49 15.38 -3.98
N HIS A 104 4.63 15.82 -4.51
CA HIS A 104 4.73 16.63 -5.71
C HIS A 104 5.22 15.78 -6.90
N PRO A 105 5.02 16.23 -8.16
CA PRO A 105 5.62 15.60 -9.33
C PRO A 105 7.09 15.25 -9.12
N GLY A 106 7.51 14.05 -9.54
CA GLY A 106 8.87 13.53 -9.36
C GLY A 106 9.15 12.90 -8.00
N SER A 107 8.21 12.95 -7.05
CA SER A 107 8.34 12.28 -5.74
C SER A 107 7.88 10.82 -5.73
N VAL A 108 8.23 10.10 -4.66
CA VAL A 108 7.80 8.70 -4.43
C VAL A 108 6.85 8.64 -3.25
N ILE A 109 5.70 8.01 -3.42
CA ILE A 109 4.77 7.70 -2.33
C ILE A 109 5.05 6.27 -1.85
N ALA A 110 5.37 6.12 -0.57
CA ALA A 110 5.43 4.82 0.10
C ALA A 110 4.14 4.64 0.92
N ALA A 111 3.18 3.90 0.37
CA ALA A 111 1.86 3.72 0.98
C ALA A 111 1.68 2.34 1.63
N ASN A 112 0.96 2.27 2.75
CA ASN A 112 0.49 0.98 3.24
C ASN A 112 -0.50 0.36 2.24
N PHE A 113 -0.59 -0.97 2.24
CA PHE A 113 -1.50 -1.68 1.35
C PHE A 113 -2.46 -2.57 2.13
N THR A 114 -3.74 -2.24 2.09
CA THR A 114 -4.78 -2.86 2.92
C THR A 114 -6.02 -3.25 2.13
N SER A 115 -6.33 -2.54 1.04
CA SER A 115 -7.54 -2.73 0.24
C SER A 115 -7.33 -2.35 -1.23
N PRO A 116 -8.08 -2.91 -2.21
CA PRO A 116 -8.07 -2.43 -3.59
C PRO A 116 -8.39 -0.94 -3.73
N ILE A 117 -9.19 -0.40 -2.80
CA ILE A 117 -9.57 1.01 -2.78
C ILE A 117 -8.37 1.92 -2.55
N ASP A 118 -7.29 1.43 -1.93
CA ASP A 118 -6.05 2.22 -1.73
C ASP A 118 -5.49 2.68 -3.07
N ALA A 119 -5.46 1.79 -4.08
CA ALA A 119 -5.00 2.13 -5.42
C ALA A 119 -5.94 3.12 -6.12
N VAL A 120 -7.26 2.95 -5.98
CA VAL A 120 -8.25 3.87 -6.55
C VAL A 120 -8.13 5.26 -5.94
N TYR A 121 -8.00 5.33 -4.62
CA TYR A 121 -7.83 6.58 -3.89
C TYR A 121 -6.55 7.32 -4.32
N LEU A 122 -5.42 6.61 -4.36
CA LEU A 122 -4.16 7.19 -4.79
C LEU A 122 -4.25 7.71 -6.24
N ALA A 123 -4.93 6.97 -7.13
CA ALA A 123 -5.19 7.42 -8.49
C ALA A 123 -6.07 8.68 -8.56
N ALA A 124 -7.10 8.78 -7.73
CA ALA A 124 -8.00 9.93 -7.70
C ALA A 124 -7.32 11.22 -7.22
N ILE A 125 -6.36 11.13 -6.29
CA ILE A 125 -5.67 12.29 -5.73
C ILE A 125 -4.41 12.65 -6.53
N PHE A 126 -3.49 11.69 -6.67
CA PHE A 126 -2.12 11.93 -7.12
C PHE A 126 -1.87 11.52 -8.57
N ASP A 127 -2.78 10.74 -9.18
CA ASP A 127 -2.59 10.13 -10.50
C ASP A 127 -1.21 9.45 -10.67
N PRO A 128 -0.79 8.57 -9.74
CA PRO A 128 0.57 8.07 -9.72
C PRO A 128 0.78 6.93 -10.72
N ILE A 129 2.05 6.60 -10.94
CA ILE A 129 2.46 5.36 -11.60
C ILE A 129 2.52 4.28 -10.53
N PHE A 130 1.70 3.24 -10.69
CA PHE A 130 1.66 2.12 -9.76
C PHE A 130 2.79 1.14 -10.01
N THR A 131 3.36 0.63 -8.93
CA THR A 131 4.45 -0.34 -8.95
C THR A 131 4.19 -1.49 -7.97
N ILE A 132 4.72 -2.67 -8.29
CA ILE A 132 4.76 -3.83 -7.39
C ILE A 132 6.20 -4.07 -6.99
N SER A 133 6.42 -4.24 -5.69
CA SER A 133 7.71 -4.59 -5.11
C SER A 133 7.72 -6.03 -4.62
N TYR A 134 8.89 -6.66 -4.65
CA TYR A 134 9.09 -8.04 -4.20
C TYR A 134 10.14 -8.12 -3.08
N PRO A 135 10.07 -9.11 -2.17
CA PRO A 135 10.99 -9.21 -1.03
C PRO A 135 12.48 -9.28 -1.37
N ASN A 136 12.85 -9.92 -2.47
CA ASN A 136 14.25 -10.25 -2.77
C ASN A 136 14.88 -9.35 -3.85
N THR A 137 14.18 -8.32 -4.32
CA THR A 137 14.69 -7.44 -5.39
C THR A 137 14.41 -5.97 -5.12
N ARG A 138 15.36 -5.14 -5.55
CA ARG A 138 15.27 -3.67 -5.51
C ARG A 138 14.47 -3.11 -6.70
N SER A 139 14.34 -3.90 -7.77
CA SER A 139 13.58 -3.51 -8.94
C SER A 139 12.09 -3.70 -8.73
N VAL A 140 11.30 -2.89 -9.43
CA VAL A 140 9.85 -2.88 -9.32
C VAL A 140 9.19 -3.22 -10.67
N GLU A 141 8.00 -3.80 -10.61
CA GLU A 141 7.17 -4.01 -11.79
C GLU A 141 6.19 -2.85 -11.95
N ARG A 142 6.25 -2.12 -13.06
CA ARG A 142 5.24 -1.10 -13.39
C ARG A 142 3.93 -1.77 -13.77
N ILE A 143 2.83 -1.29 -13.19
CA ILE A 143 1.49 -1.83 -13.43
C ILE A 143 0.45 -0.75 -13.71
N SER A 144 -0.69 -1.14 -14.29
CA SER A 144 -1.87 -0.29 -14.46
C SER A 144 -2.69 -0.22 -13.16
N LEU A 145 -3.59 0.77 -13.06
CA LEU A 145 -4.53 0.87 -11.95
C LEU A 145 -5.36 -0.41 -11.77
N LEU A 146 -5.91 -0.94 -12.87
CA LEU A 146 -6.70 -2.17 -12.82
C LEU A 146 -5.90 -3.34 -12.26
N ARG A 147 -4.63 -3.48 -12.69
CA ARG A 147 -3.73 -4.52 -12.17
C ARG A 147 -3.39 -4.28 -10.70
N ALA A 148 -3.31 -3.03 -10.23
CA ALA A 148 -3.09 -2.72 -8.81
C ALA A 148 -4.29 -3.12 -7.94
N VAL A 149 -5.51 -2.84 -8.43
CA VAL A 149 -6.77 -3.25 -7.79
C VAL A 149 -6.85 -4.78 -7.70
N PHE A 150 -6.57 -5.50 -8.79
CA PHE A 150 -6.54 -6.97 -8.77
C PHE A 150 -5.41 -7.53 -7.91
N TYR A 151 -4.26 -6.84 -7.85
CA TYR A 151 -3.12 -7.26 -7.04
C TYR A 151 -3.47 -7.34 -5.55
N ALA A 152 -4.34 -6.47 -5.04
CA ALA A 152 -4.76 -6.44 -3.65
C ALA A 152 -5.41 -7.74 -3.13
N LEU A 153 -6.12 -8.47 -4.01
CA LEU A 153 -6.71 -9.78 -3.69
C LEU A 153 -5.98 -10.94 -4.38
N SER A 154 -4.85 -10.67 -5.04
CA SER A 154 -4.04 -11.71 -5.66
C SER A 154 -3.22 -12.47 -4.59
N PRO A 155 -2.87 -13.74 -4.84
CA PRO A 155 -2.00 -14.48 -3.93
C PRO A 155 -0.64 -13.79 -3.76
N VAL A 156 0.01 -14.03 -2.62
CA VAL A 156 1.33 -13.47 -2.32
C VAL A 156 2.32 -13.86 -3.42
N ARG A 157 3.01 -12.87 -3.98
CA ARG A 157 4.04 -13.07 -5.01
C ARG A 157 5.41 -12.79 -4.44
N PHE A 158 6.34 -13.73 -4.65
CA PHE A 158 7.73 -13.59 -4.24
C PHE A 158 8.65 -13.16 -5.38
N ALA A 159 8.19 -13.32 -6.62
CA ALA A 159 8.92 -13.01 -7.83
C ALA A 159 7.97 -12.44 -8.91
N PRO A 160 8.50 -11.68 -9.88
CA PRO A 160 7.73 -11.25 -11.04
C PRO A 160 7.21 -12.44 -11.83
N SER A 161 6.09 -12.23 -12.52
CA SER A 161 5.53 -13.27 -13.39
C SER A 161 6.51 -13.54 -14.55
N PRO A 162 6.79 -14.82 -14.89
CA PRO A 162 7.75 -15.16 -15.94
C PRO A 162 7.39 -14.58 -17.31
N SER A 163 6.10 -14.27 -17.55
CA SER A 163 5.61 -13.65 -18.78
C SER A 163 5.75 -12.12 -18.83
N ASN A 164 6.00 -11.43 -17.70
CA ASN A 164 6.15 -9.98 -17.64
C ASN A 164 7.50 -9.58 -17.04
N ARG A 165 8.56 -9.71 -17.84
CA ARG A 165 9.97 -9.50 -17.42
C ARG A 165 10.40 -8.03 -17.33
N LYS A 166 9.48 -7.07 -17.42
CA LYS A 166 9.79 -5.63 -17.36
C LYS A 166 9.95 -5.16 -15.91
N LEU A 167 10.96 -5.70 -15.23
CA LEU A 167 11.49 -5.08 -14.03
C LEU A 167 12.15 -3.75 -14.42
N THR A 168 11.91 -2.71 -13.64
CA THR A 168 12.51 -1.40 -13.84
C THR A 168 12.83 -0.83 -12.47
N ASP A 169 13.87 -0.02 -12.39
CA ASP A 169 14.23 0.63 -11.12
C ASP A 169 13.41 1.90 -10.91
N LEU A 170 13.23 2.29 -9.64
CA LEU A 170 12.47 3.48 -9.30
C LEU A 170 13.12 4.75 -9.88
N ALA A 171 14.45 4.85 -9.84
CA ALA A 171 15.20 5.92 -10.48
C ALA A 171 14.91 6.02 -11.99
N ALA A 172 14.90 4.89 -12.71
CA ALA A 172 14.59 4.88 -14.13
C ALA A 172 13.13 5.30 -14.44
N LEU A 173 12.18 4.96 -13.56
CA LEU A 173 10.80 5.42 -13.68
C LEU A 173 10.66 6.92 -13.43
N GLN A 174 11.43 7.48 -12.50
CA GLN A 174 11.46 8.91 -12.21
C GLN A 174 12.02 9.70 -13.39
N THR A 175 13.14 9.28 -13.96
CA THR A 175 13.73 9.92 -15.15
C THR A 175 12.78 9.88 -16.34
N ARG A 176 12.04 8.78 -16.50
CA ARG A 176 11.08 8.63 -17.61
C ARG A 176 9.80 9.43 -17.44
N TYR A 177 9.40 9.71 -16.19
CA TYR A 177 8.15 10.40 -15.87
C TYR A 177 8.36 11.46 -14.78
N PRO A 178 9.11 12.53 -15.06
CA PRO A 178 9.43 13.56 -14.07
C PRO A 178 8.18 14.28 -13.56
N ASP A 179 7.14 14.42 -14.40
CA ASP A 179 5.91 15.14 -14.05
C ASP A 179 4.91 14.32 -13.24
N ARG A 180 5.24 13.06 -12.89
CA ARG A 180 4.32 12.16 -12.19
C ARG A 180 4.92 11.60 -10.91
N VAL A 181 4.03 11.30 -9.98
CA VAL A 181 4.38 10.64 -8.72
C VAL A 181 4.47 9.13 -8.93
N VAL A 182 5.42 8.46 -8.30
CA VAL A 182 5.51 6.99 -8.32
C VAL A 182 4.95 6.44 -7.00
N ALA A 183 3.92 5.60 -7.07
CA ALA A 183 3.35 4.94 -5.90
C ALA A 183 3.94 3.53 -5.72
N VAL A 184 4.49 3.29 -4.53
CA VAL A 184 5.11 2.04 -4.13
C VAL A 184 4.39 1.50 -2.89
N PHE A 185 4.09 0.20 -2.90
CA PHE A 185 3.56 -0.52 -1.75
C PHE A 185 4.68 -1.36 -1.12
N PRO A 186 5.49 -0.80 -0.21
CA PRO A 186 6.72 -1.43 0.26
C PRO A 186 6.48 -2.72 1.06
N GLU A 187 5.28 -2.93 1.61
CA GLU A 187 4.89 -4.19 2.29
C GLU A 187 4.78 -5.38 1.33
N GLY A 188 4.68 -5.14 0.01
CA GLY A 188 4.60 -6.17 -1.03
C GLY A 188 3.31 -6.99 -1.06
N GLY A 189 2.37 -6.76 -0.14
CA GLY A 189 1.07 -7.41 -0.09
C GLY A 189 0.10 -6.73 0.88
N THR A 190 -1.16 -7.14 0.82
CA THR A 190 -2.24 -6.56 1.63
C THR A 190 -2.22 -7.00 3.10
N THR A 191 -2.57 -6.10 4.01
CA THR A 191 -2.73 -6.40 5.45
C THR A 191 -4.09 -5.94 5.97
N ASN A 192 -4.39 -6.26 7.23
CA ASN A 192 -5.59 -5.78 7.90
C ASN A 192 -5.45 -4.34 8.45
N GLY A 193 -4.33 -3.66 8.18
CA GLY A 193 -4.07 -2.31 8.65
C GLY A 193 -3.88 -2.16 10.16
N LYS A 194 -3.60 -3.24 10.91
CA LYS A 194 -3.29 -3.21 12.36
C LYS A 194 -1.79 -3.28 12.68
N GLY A 195 -0.96 -3.62 11.70
CA GLY A 195 0.49 -3.67 11.82
C GLY A 195 1.14 -3.36 10.48
N VAL A 196 2.38 -2.87 10.53
CA VAL A 196 3.18 -2.57 9.33
C VAL A 196 4.21 -3.68 9.15
N LEU A 197 4.13 -4.40 8.03
CA LEU A 197 5.08 -5.48 7.71
C LEU A 197 6.48 -4.93 7.42
N PRO A 198 7.54 -5.74 7.53
CA PRO A 198 8.87 -5.40 7.04
C PRO A 198 8.82 -5.07 5.54
N PHE A 199 9.59 -4.06 5.14
CA PHE A 199 9.56 -3.54 3.78
C PHE A 199 10.46 -4.33 2.84
N THR A 200 10.01 -4.42 1.60
CA THR A 200 10.84 -4.81 0.46
C THR A 200 11.93 -3.77 0.21
N PRO A 201 13.11 -4.17 -0.30
CA PRO A 201 14.23 -3.25 -0.53
C PRO A 201 14.02 -2.33 -1.74
N SER A 202 12.84 -2.33 -2.36
CA SER A 202 12.50 -1.51 -3.53
C SER A 202 12.73 -0.01 -3.32
N LEU A 203 12.45 0.52 -2.13
CA LEU A 203 12.63 1.93 -1.81
C LEU A 203 14.10 2.39 -1.84
N LEU A 204 15.05 1.45 -1.78
CA LEU A 204 16.48 1.76 -1.85
C LEU A 204 16.93 2.10 -3.27
N ALA A 205 16.15 1.73 -4.29
CA ALA A 205 16.42 2.08 -5.69
C ALA A 205 15.97 3.51 -6.07
N VAL A 206 15.55 4.31 -5.09
CA VAL A 206 15.17 5.72 -5.27
C VAL A 206 16.42 6.59 -5.30
N SER A 207 16.48 7.55 -6.23
CA SER A 207 17.56 8.54 -6.31
C SER A 207 17.71 9.31 -4.98
N PRO A 208 18.94 9.62 -4.51
CA PRO A 208 19.16 10.27 -3.21
C PRO A 208 18.51 11.65 -3.07
N GLU A 209 18.30 12.34 -4.19
CA GLU A 209 17.70 13.69 -4.24
C GLU A 209 16.17 13.66 -4.21
N VAL A 210 15.54 12.48 -4.35
CA VAL A 210 14.10 12.37 -4.44
C VAL A 210 13.45 12.14 -3.08
N HIS A 211 12.43 12.96 -2.80
CA HIS A 211 11.61 12.88 -1.61
C HIS A 211 10.70 11.64 -1.62
N ILE A 212 10.82 10.81 -0.58
CA ILE A 212 9.92 9.68 -0.30
C ILE A 212 8.89 10.13 0.73
N PHE A 213 7.61 10.11 0.39
CA PHE A 213 6.49 10.48 1.25
C PHE A 213 5.79 9.23 1.79
N PRO A 214 5.89 8.94 3.10
CA PRO A 214 5.13 7.87 3.72
C PRO A 214 3.65 8.26 3.84
N VAL A 215 2.74 7.46 3.27
CA VAL A 215 1.30 7.71 3.26
C VAL A 215 0.55 6.56 3.92
N SER A 216 -0.21 6.89 4.97
CA SER A 216 -1.07 5.95 5.69
C SER A 216 -2.53 6.15 5.28
N ILE A 217 -3.16 5.08 4.82
CA ILE A 217 -4.58 5.00 4.49
C ILE A 217 -5.26 4.08 5.50
N ARG A 218 -6.31 4.56 6.16
CA ARG A 218 -7.10 3.77 7.12
C ARG A 218 -8.58 3.91 6.86
N TYR A 219 -9.29 2.80 7.03
CA TYR A 219 -10.73 2.70 6.85
C TYR A 219 -11.46 2.71 8.19
N THR A 220 -12.60 3.41 8.23
CA THR A 220 -13.57 3.33 9.32
C THR A 220 -14.95 3.10 8.71
N PRO A 221 -15.57 1.92 8.87
CA PRO A 221 -15.05 0.70 9.52
C PRO A 221 -13.90 0.00 8.76
N ALA A 222 -13.14 -0.87 9.43
CA ALA A 222 -11.91 -1.52 8.88
C ALA A 222 -12.16 -2.89 8.22
N ASP A 223 -13.41 -3.25 7.97
CA ASP A 223 -13.85 -4.50 7.34
C ASP A 223 -13.64 -4.52 5.81
N VAL A 224 -13.43 -3.37 5.18
CA VAL A 224 -13.09 -3.21 3.76
C VAL A 224 -11.64 -3.64 3.44
N THR A 225 -10.87 -4.04 4.46
CA THR A 225 -9.50 -4.56 4.30
C THR A 225 -9.49 -5.98 3.75
N THR A 226 -8.51 -6.30 2.91
CA THR A 226 -8.40 -7.59 2.22
C THR A 226 -7.09 -8.32 2.56
N PRO A 227 -6.85 -8.68 3.84
CA PRO A 227 -5.62 -9.39 4.22
C PRO A 227 -5.55 -10.81 3.64
N ILE A 228 -6.70 -11.41 3.29
CA ILE A 228 -6.80 -12.74 2.72
C ILE A 228 -7.15 -12.63 1.22
N PRO A 229 -6.33 -13.19 0.33
CA PRO A 229 -6.55 -13.13 -1.11
C PRO A 229 -7.76 -13.96 -1.55
N GLY A 230 -8.27 -13.69 -2.76
CA GLY A 230 -9.35 -14.46 -3.40
C GLY A 230 -10.77 -14.20 -2.88
N ARG A 231 -10.95 -13.35 -1.88
CA ARG A 231 -12.26 -13.09 -1.24
C ARG A 231 -13.03 -11.93 -1.89
N TRP A 232 -13.18 -11.95 -3.21
CA TRP A 232 -13.84 -10.89 -3.97
C TRP A 232 -15.28 -10.64 -3.56
N PHE A 233 -16.09 -11.69 -3.45
CA PHE A 233 -17.49 -11.56 -3.07
C PHE A 233 -17.64 -10.94 -1.68
N LYS A 234 -16.85 -11.41 -0.70
CA LYS A 234 -16.86 -10.86 0.65
C LYS A 234 -16.41 -9.41 0.68
N PHE A 235 -15.35 -9.07 -0.07
CA PHE A 235 -14.90 -7.69 -0.20
C PHE A 235 -15.98 -6.78 -0.80
N LEU A 236 -16.62 -7.19 -1.89
CA LEU A 236 -17.72 -6.43 -2.51
C LEU A 236 -18.90 -6.28 -1.56
N TRP A 237 -19.23 -7.34 -0.81
CA TRP A 237 -20.25 -7.27 0.23
C TRP A 237 -19.89 -6.24 1.30
N ASP A 238 -18.72 -6.35 1.91
CA ASP A 238 -18.27 -5.45 2.98
C ASP A 238 -18.15 -4.00 2.47
N LEU A 239 -17.77 -3.79 1.20
CA LEU A 239 -17.66 -2.49 0.57
C LEU A 239 -19.03 -1.85 0.25
N LEU A 240 -19.97 -2.59 -0.34
CA LEU A 240 -21.21 -2.04 -0.89
C LEU A 240 -22.38 -2.06 0.11
N SER A 241 -22.36 -2.99 1.06
CA SER A 241 -23.43 -3.14 2.06
C SER A 241 -23.40 -2.07 3.15
N ARG A 242 -22.25 -1.38 3.33
CA ARG A 242 -22.08 -0.35 4.35
C ARG A 242 -22.68 0.98 3.89
N PRO A 243 -23.47 1.68 4.72
CA PRO A 243 -24.05 2.96 4.31
C PRO A 243 -22.98 4.01 3.99
N THR A 244 -21.97 4.11 4.85
CA THR A 244 -20.84 5.03 4.72
C THR A 244 -19.54 4.36 5.13
N THR A 245 -18.48 4.59 4.36
CA THR A 245 -17.10 4.21 4.69
C THR A 245 -16.25 5.46 4.64
N CYS A 246 -15.56 5.77 5.74
CA CYS A 246 -14.65 6.91 5.81
C CYS A 246 -13.20 6.47 5.59
N ILE A 247 -12.48 7.20 4.74
CA ILE A 247 -11.04 7.02 4.56
C ILE A 247 -10.33 8.13 5.31
N ARG A 248 -9.42 7.76 6.21
CA ARG A 248 -8.53 8.69 6.90
C ARG A 248 -7.14 8.53 6.32
N VAL A 249 -6.65 9.59 5.68
CA VAL A 249 -5.35 9.59 5.02
C VAL A 249 -4.41 10.50 5.76
N ARG A 250 -3.23 10.00 6.06
CA ARG A 250 -2.18 10.75 6.73
C ARG A 250 -0.91 10.72 5.92
N VAL A 251 -0.29 11.88 5.74
CA VAL A 251 0.96 12.02 4.99
C VAL A 251 2.05 12.49 5.96
N ALA A 252 3.14 11.75 6.05
CA ALA A 252 4.31 12.14 6.83
C ALA A 252 5.21 13.10 6.03
N GLU A 253 6.12 13.76 6.74
CA GLU A 253 7.21 14.51 6.15
C GLU A 253 8.07 13.62 5.23
N SER A 254 8.63 14.25 4.19
CA SER A 254 9.48 13.54 3.22
C SER A 254 10.75 13.01 3.85
N ILE A 255 11.17 11.82 3.41
CA ILE A 255 12.42 11.18 3.80
C ILE A 255 13.28 11.05 2.54
N LEU A 256 14.56 11.41 2.62
CA LEU A 256 15.52 11.24 1.54
C LEU A 256 16.27 9.91 1.66
N ASN A 257 16.69 9.35 0.53
CA ASN A 257 17.48 8.13 0.50
C ASN A 257 18.97 8.43 0.75
N SER A 258 19.35 8.57 2.02
CA SER A 258 20.74 8.83 2.42
C SER A 258 21.71 7.72 2.00
N SER A 259 21.23 6.48 1.85
CA SER A 259 22.08 5.34 1.48
C SER A 259 22.59 5.41 0.04
N ALA A 260 21.80 5.99 -0.88
CA ALA A 260 22.19 6.16 -2.28
C ALA A 260 23.15 7.34 -2.52
N ALA A 261 23.27 8.27 -1.56
CA ALA A 261 24.20 9.39 -1.66
C ALA A 261 25.66 8.96 -1.39
N GLN A 262 25.86 7.99 -0.49
CA GLN A 262 27.20 7.52 -0.13
C GLN A 262 27.83 6.62 -1.18
N THR A 263 27.03 5.84 -1.92
CA THR A 263 27.53 4.98 -2.99
C THR A 263 28.14 5.75 -4.16
N ASN A 264 27.74 7.01 -4.35
CA ASN A 264 28.27 7.88 -5.41
C ASN A 264 29.49 8.72 -4.97
N GLY A 265 29.83 8.73 -3.67
CA GLY A 265 30.80 9.66 -3.10
C GLY A 265 32.15 9.08 -2.66
N VAL A 266 32.33 7.76 -2.60
CA VAL A 266 33.58 7.18 -2.06
C VAL A 266 34.04 5.95 -2.85
N SER A 267 34.97 6.18 -3.76
CA SER A 267 35.96 5.16 -4.16
C SER A 267 37.19 5.32 -3.26
N SER A 268 37.25 4.61 -2.12
CA SER A 268 38.52 4.20 -1.46
C SER A 268 38.34 3.52 -0.09
N SER A 269 38.90 2.31 -0.01
CA SER A 269 39.67 1.70 1.08
C SER A 269 39.16 1.64 2.53
N VAL A 270 38.89 0.39 2.94
CA VAL A 270 39.31 -0.31 4.18
C VAL A 270 38.96 0.31 5.55
N ALA A 271 38.07 -0.37 6.29
CA ALA A 271 38.31 -0.70 7.70
C ALA A 271 37.43 -1.89 8.13
N ALA A 272 38.10 -2.97 8.52
CA ALA A 272 37.52 -4.13 9.18
C ALA A 272 37.14 -3.77 10.63
N GLY A 273 36.09 -4.43 11.15
CA GLY A 273 35.82 -4.53 12.59
C GLY A 273 34.56 -3.80 13.03
N GLU A 274 33.43 -4.52 13.01
CA GLU A 274 32.54 -4.76 14.16
C GLU A 274 31.20 -5.29 13.66
N THR A 275 31.10 -6.61 13.63
CA THR A 275 29.93 -7.38 13.24
C THR A 275 28.89 -7.32 14.36
N ALA A 276 28.23 -6.18 14.56
CA ALA A 276 27.01 -6.09 15.37
C ALA A 276 25.81 -6.57 14.53
N GLN A 277 25.75 -7.88 14.32
CA GLN A 277 24.73 -8.56 13.54
C GLN A 277 23.40 -8.57 14.31
N ARG A 278 22.66 -7.47 14.22
CA ARG A 278 21.26 -7.41 14.69
C ARG A 278 20.37 -8.14 13.70
N ARG A 279 20.33 -9.48 13.82
CA ARG A 279 19.32 -10.33 13.17
C ARG A 279 17.94 -9.95 13.71
N ILE A 280 17.24 -9.07 13.00
CA ILE A 280 15.79 -8.97 13.09
C ILE A 280 15.26 -9.34 11.70
N GLY A 281 14.80 -10.60 11.56
CA GLY A 281 13.93 -11.01 10.46
C GLY A 281 14.58 -11.60 9.20
N ALA A 282 15.64 -12.42 9.30
CA ALA A 282 16.12 -13.21 8.17
C ALA A 282 15.33 -14.54 8.03
N GLY A 283 14.20 -14.49 7.34
CA GLY A 283 13.50 -15.69 6.84
C GLY A 283 14.16 -16.17 5.54
N GLY A 284 15.11 -17.10 5.68
CA GLY A 284 15.99 -17.71 4.66
C GLY A 284 15.58 -17.62 3.19
N GLY A 285 16.25 -16.77 2.44
CA GLY A 285 16.40 -16.82 0.98
C GLY A 285 17.44 -15.79 0.56
N ASP A 286 18.13 -16.03 -0.54
CA ASP A 286 19.24 -15.26 -1.13
C ASP A 286 18.89 -13.79 -1.46
N ALA A 287 18.43 -13.01 -0.48
CA ALA A 287 18.35 -11.58 -0.58
C ALA A 287 19.74 -11.01 -0.24
N PRO A 288 20.28 -10.08 -1.06
CA PRO A 288 21.56 -9.45 -0.78
C PRO A 288 21.53 -8.81 0.60
N ALA A 289 22.60 -9.01 1.37
CA ALA A 289 22.74 -8.44 2.70
C ALA A 289 22.59 -6.91 2.60
N LEU A 290 21.59 -6.35 3.29
CA LEU A 290 21.38 -4.91 3.32
C LEU A 290 22.44 -4.24 4.19
N SER A 291 22.94 -3.09 3.75
CA SER A 291 23.83 -2.28 4.58
C SER A 291 23.07 -1.71 5.78
N ILE A 292 23.79 -1.33 6.84
CA ILE A 292 23.20 -0.71 8.03
C ILE A 292 22.43 0.56 7.65
N GLU A 293 22.92 1.31 6.67
CA GLU A 293 22.29 2.55 6.23
C GLU A 293 21.04 2.33 5.39
N GLU A 294 21.08 1.35 4.50
CA GLU A 294 19.91 0.90 3.74
C GLU A 294 18.79 0.48 4.71
N GLN A 295 19.14 -0.31 5.72
CA GLN A 295 18.20 -0.72 6.76
C GLN A 295 17.65 0.48 7.53
N ARG A 296 18.48 1.47 7.88
CA ARG A 296 18.04 2.72 8.54
C ARG A 296 17.03 3.49 7.70
N VAL A 297 17.21 3.58 6.38
CA VAL A 297 16.25 4.26 5.49
C VAL A 297 14.90 3.54 5.51
N LEU A 298 14.90 2.22 5.35
CA LEU A 298 13.67 1.41 5.41
C LEU A 298 12.99 1.51 6.78
N ASP A 299 13.78 1.52 7.85
CA ASP A 299 13.29 1.65 9.22
C ASP A 299 12.66 3.01 9.47
N LYS A 300 13.26 4.11 9.01
CA LYS A 300 12.69 5.47 9.11
C LYS A 300 11.33 5.56 8.41
N VAL A 301 11.22 5.05 7.18
CA VAL A 301 9.94 5.03 6.43
C VAL A 301 8.93 4.14 7.17
N GLY A 302 9.37 2.99 7.68
CA GLY A 302 8.52 2.04 8.39
C GLY A 302 7.99 2.57 9.71
N GLU A 303 8.82 3.28 10.46
CA GLU A 303 8.46 3.95 11.71
C GLU A 303 7.51 5.12 11.46
N ALA A 304 7.75 5.91 10.41
CA ALA A 304 6.83 6.95 9.99
C ALA A 304 5.45 6.35 9.66
N LEU A 305 5.39 5.30 8.83
CA LEU A 305 4.12 4.62 8.52
C LEU A 305 3.44 4.04 9.75
N ALA A 306 4.19 3.38 10.64
CA ALA A 306 3.65 2.82 11.89
C ALA A 306 3.04 3.92 12.77
N ARG A 307 3.75 5.04 12.92
CA ARG A 307 3.29 6.22 13.69
C ARG A 307 2.03 6.85 13.09
N LEU A 308 1.98 7.05 11.78
CA LEU A 308 0.79 7.57 11.08
C LEU A 308 -0.42 6.64 11.24
N CYS A 309 -0.19 5.34 11.05
CA CYS A 309 -1.17 4.29 11.23
C CYS A 309 -1.61 4.11 12.70
N ARG A 310 -0.93 4.74 13.67
CA ARG A 310 -1.07 4.48 15.12
C ARG A 310 -0.92 2.99 15.47
N ASN A 311 -0.03 2.32 14.76
CA ASN A 311 0.25 0.89 14.88
C ASN A 311 1.73 0.65 15.20
N LYS A 312 2.08 -0.61 15.44
CA LYS A 312 3.48 -1.04 15.59
C LYS A 312 3.96 -1.74 14.32
N ARG A 313 5.28 -1.70 14.10
CA ARG A 313 5.94 -2.60 13.14
C ARG A 313 5.89 -4.02 13.67
N VAL A 314 5.74 -4.98 12.78
CA VAL A 314 5.68 -6.41 13.12
C VAL A 314 6.84 -7.15 12.45
N GLY A 315 7.33 -8.22 13.07
CA GLY A 315 8.40 -9.05 12.52
C GLY A 315 7.92 -10.12 11.53
N LEU A 316 6.63 -10.13 11.20
CA LEU A 316 6.00 -11.10 10.30
C LEU A 316 6.26 -10.70 8.84
N THR A 317 6.68 -11.66 8.03
CA THR A 317 7.05 -11.47 6.62
C THR A 317 5.93 -11.92 5.66
N LEU A 318 6.12 -11.66 4.36
CA LEU A 318 5.22 -12.21 3.33
C LEU A 318 5.21 -13.75 3.29
N ARG A 319 6.25 -14.43 3.78
CA ARG A 319 6.28 -15.89 3.91
C ARG A 319 5.37 -16.38 5.03
N ASP A 320 5.35 -15.65 6.16
CA ASP A 320 4.41 -15.94 7.24
C ASP A 320 2.97 -15.70 6.76
N LYS A 321 2.75 -14.72 5.88
CA LYS A 321 1.47 -14.51 5.21
C LYS A 321 1.08 -15.68 4.31
N SER A 322 1.99 -16.21 3.48
CA SER A 322 1.66 -17.37 2.63
C SER A 322 1.32 -18.60 3.48
N ALA A 323 2.11 -18.89 4.52
CA ALA A 323 1.82 -19.96 5.46
C ALA A 323 0.48 -19.76 6.19
N PHE A 324 0.15 -18.52 6.59
CA PHE A 324 -1.16 -18.21 7.17
C PHE A 324 -2.30 -18.51 6.21
N ILE A 325 -2.16 -18.17 4.93
CA ILE A 325 -3.19 -18.41 3.90
C ILE A 325 -3.40 -19.91 3.67
N GLU A 326 -2.32 -20.71 3.65
CA GLU A 326 -2.39 -22.16 3.54
C GLU A 326 -3.19 -22.77 4.69
N VAL A 327 -2.85 -22.42 5.94
CA VAL A 327 -3.57 -22.87 7.14
C VAL A 327 -5.02 -22.38 7.13
N TRP A 328 -5.27 -21.15 6.65
CA TRP A 328 -6.61 -20.58 6.58
C TRP A 328 -7.50 -21.27 5.54
N ASN A 329 -6.93 -21.69 4.41
CA ASN A 329 -7.65 -22.37 3.32
C ASN A 329 -7.81 -23.87 3.58
N GLY A 330 -6.85 -24.51 4.27
CA GLY A 330 -6.94 -25.89 4.79
C GLY A 330 -7.97 -26.07 5.91
N ARG A 331 -8.80 -25.06 6.16
CA ARG A 331 -9.94 -25.05 7.07
C ARG A 331 -11.20 -25.66 6.45
N LYS A 332 -11.09 -26.28 5.27
CA LYS A 332 -12.15 -27.03 4.61
C LYS A 332 -12.26 -28.43 5.18
#